data_AF-A0A5J4FEU3-F1
#
_entry.id   AF-A0A5J4FEU3-F1
#
_cell.length_a   1.000
_cell.length_b   1.000
_cell.length_c   1.000
_cell.angle_alpha   90.00
_cell.angle_beta   90.00
_cell.angle_gamma   90.00
#
_symmetry.space_group_name_H-M   'P 1'
#
loop_
_entity.id
_entity.type
_entity.pdbx_description
1 polymer ?
#
loop_
_entity_poly.entity_id
_entity_poly.type
_entity_poly.pdbx_seq_one_letter_code
_entity_poly.pdbx_strand_id
1 'polypeptide(L)'
;MNSPYADVSPSNWLSITQRLVERHPLSTDAIVDVVLTSWQSIFNSQLGTKGFRIGRDIFPKPQIMGFLLHELIPLELKAKSPDLWRGDISISDKDIVYIPDDFFSIEVKTSSDPRHIYGNRSYAQNSNNSKKGKSGYYLAVNFEKFSHTTNPQIKLIRFGWIDSGDWIGQKAATGQQSRLSSDVENYKLLQLYQKI
;
A
#
# COMPACT_ATOMS: atom_id res chain seq x y z
N MET A 1 12.84 -14.48 -7.91
CA MET A 1 13.54 -13.30 -8.48
C MET A 1 14.52 -12.80 -7.43
N ASN A 2 15.76 -12.47 -7.82
CA ASN A 2 16.76 -11.96 -6.87
C ASN A 2 16.39 -10.54 -6.44
N SER A 3 16.63 -10.20 -5.18
CA SER A 3 16.36 -8.85 -4.65
C SER A 3 17.16 -7.81 -5.47
N PRO A 4 16.55 -6.68 -5.86
CA PRO A 4 17.27 -5.59 -6.51
C PRO A 4 18.27 -4.90 -5.57
N TYR A 5 18.21 -5.20 -4.27
CA TYR A 5 19.11 -4.67 -3.23
C TYR A 5 20.11 -5.71 -2.74
N ALA A 6 20.20 -6.89 -3.38
CA ALA A 6 21.14 -7.93 -3.00
C ALA A 6 22.58 -7.41 -3.01
N ASP A 7 23.30 -7.66 -1.90
CA ASP A 7 24.69 -7.24 -1.70
C ASP A 7 24.94 -5.72 -1.75
N VAL A 8 23.89 -4.91 -1.60
CA VAL A 8 23.97 -3.44 -1.58
C VAL A 8 23.80 -2.91 -0.15
N SER A 9 24.68 -2.00 0.26
CA SER A 9 24.58 -1.32 1.56
C SER A 9 23.33 -0.42 1.66
N PRO A 10 22.72 -0.25 2.85
CA PRO A 10 21.55 0.60 3.03
C PRO A 10 21.68 2.03 2.49
N SER A 11 22.88 2.62 2.58
CA SER A 11 23.18 3.95 2.05
C SER A 11 22.94 4.10 0.54
N ASN A 12 22.93 3.01 -0.22
CA ASN A 12 22.77 3.02 -1.67
C ASN A 12 21.36 2.58 -2.12
N TRP A 13 20.51 2.10 -1.21
CA TRP A 13 19.18 1.59 -1.55
C TRP A 13 18.29 2.65 -2.19
N LEU A 14 18.34 3.90 -1.71
CA LEU A 14 17.51 4.98 -2.25
C LEU A 14 17.71 5.17 -3.76
N SER A 15 18.95 5.10 -4.25
CA SER A 15 19.25 5.24 -5.68
C SER A 15 18.67 4.09 -6.52
N ILE A 16 18.60 2.89 -5.95
CA ILE A 16 17.99 1.72 -6.60
C ILE A 16 16.47 1.89 -6.62
N THR A 17 15.89 2.32 -5.51
CA THR A 17 14.44 2.57 -5.41
C THR A 17 13.99 3.63 -6.40
N GLN A 18 14.73 4.73 -6.55
CA GLN A 18 14.45 5.76 -7.55
C GLN A 18 14.37 5.16 -8.96
N ARG A 19 15.38 4.36 -9.38
CA ARG A 19 15.37 3.69 -10.68
C ARG A 19 14.22 2.70 -10.85
N LEU A 20 13.85 1.97 -9.79
CA LEU A 20 12.71 1.05 -9.82
C LEU A 20 11.39 1.80 -10.00
N VAL A 21 11.21 2.90 -9.26
CA VAL A 21 10.01 3.75 -9.37
C VAL A 21 9.94 4.41 -10.75
N GLU A 22 11.05 4.90 -11.29
CA GLU A 22 11.11 5.49 -12.65
C GLU A 22 10.78 4.48 -13.75
N ARG A 23 11.15 3.20 -13.56
CA ARG A 23 10.87 2.13 -14.52
C ARG A 23 9.40 1.66 -14.48
N HIS A 24 8.68 1.96 -13.41
CA HIS A 24 7.33 1.46 -13.20
C HIS A 24 6.33 2.10 -14.20
N PRO A 25 5.39 1.33 -14.80
CA PRO A 25 4.46 1.84 -15.82
C PRO A 25 3.44 2.85 -15.27
N LEU A 26 3.15 2.80 -13.97
CA LEU A 26 2.34 3.80 -13.28
C LEU A 26 3.25 4.94 -12.78
N SER A 27 3.02 6.15 -13.25
CA SER A 27 3.79 7.33 -12.84
C SER A 27 3.52 7.71 -11.38
N THR A 28 4.46 8.42 -10.76
CA THR A 28 4.33 8.91 -9.38
C THR A 28 3.10 9.80 -9.19
N ASP A 29 2.81 10.65 -10.17
CA ASP A 29 1.64 11.54 -10.13
C ASP A 29 0.34 10.74 -10.23
N ALA A 30 0.28 9.72 -11.10
CA ALA A 30 -0.88 8.84 -11.19
C ALA A 30 -1.11 8.04 -9.90
N ILE A 31 -0.03 7.62 -9.22
CA ILE A 31 -0.12 6.95 -7.91
C ILE A 31 -0.71 7.90 -6.86
N VAL A 32 -0.19 9.13 -6.76
CA VAL A 32 -0.70 10.11 -5.80
C VAL A 32 -2.15 10.46 -6.10
N ASP A 33 -2.46 10.76 -7.36
CA ASP A 33 -3.80 11.12 -7.82
C ASP A 33 -4.83 10.03 -7.50
N VAL A 34 -4.52 8.76 -7.80
CA VAL A 34 -5.48 7.69 -7.54
C VAL A 34 -5.73 7.47 -6.05
N VAL A 35 -4.69 7.56 -5.20
CA VAL A 35 -4.87 7.40 -3.75
C VAL A 35 -5.72 8.54 -3.18
N LEU A 36 -5.42 9.79 -3.57
CA LEU A 36 -6.17 10.96 -3.09
C LEU A 36 -7.62 10.95 -3.60
N THR A 37 -7.83 10.58 -4.87
CA THR A 37 -9.16 10.43 -5.47
C THR A 37 -9.94 9.32 -4.77
N SER A 38 -9.36 8.13 -4.57
CA SER A 38 -10.02 7.04 -3.84
C SER A 38 -10.39 7.46 -2.42
N TRP A 39 -9.51 8.19 -1.73
CA TRP A 39 -9.82 8.72 -0.40
C TRP A 39 -11.01 9.68 -0.45
N GLN A 40 -11.03 10.61 -1.40
CA GLN A 40 -12.14 11.54 -1.58
C GLN A 40 -13.45 10.81 -1.93
N SER A 41 -13.40 9.81 -2.81
CA SER A 41 -14.54 8.96 -3.19
C SER A 41 -15.19 8.30 -1.97
N ILE A 42 -14.41 7.88 -0.97
CA ILE A 42 -14.96 7.32 0.29
C ILE A 42 -15.90 8.33 0.99
N PHE A 43 -15.48 9.60 1.13
CA PHE A 43 -16.28 10.63 1.80
C PHE A 43 -17.44 11.15 0.94
N ASN A 44 -17.29 11.11 -0.38
CA ASN A 44 -18.33 11.50 -1.32
C ASN A 44 -19.41 10.41 -1.49
N SER A 45 -19.10 9.16 -1.12
CA SER A 45 -20.02 8.04 -1.23
C SER A 45 -21.27 8.19 -0.35
N GLN A 46 -22.35 7.55 -0.79
CA GLN A 46 -23.60 7.46 -0.05
C GLN A 46 -23.88 5.99 0.29
N LEU A 47 -24.29 5.75 1.54
CA LEU A 47 -24.54 4.43 2.09
C LEU A 47 -26.01 4.33 2.53
N GLY A 48 -26.66 3.23 2.13
CA GLY A 48 -28.07 2.96 2.43
C GLY A 48 -29.06 3.84 1.65
N THR A 49 -30.35 3.50 1.75
CA THR A 49 -31.44 4.18 1.01
C THR A 49 -31.73 5.61 1.47
N LYS A 50 -31.07 6.06 2.54
CA LYS A 50 -31.21 7.40 3.13
C LYS A 50 -30.00 8.31 2.87
N GLY A 51 -28.99 7.83 2.15
CA GLY A 51 -27.85 8.64 1.73
C GLY A 51 -26.88 9.02 2.85
N PHE A 52 -26.66 8.12 3.83
CA PHE A 52 -25.70 8.33 4.92
C PHE A 52 -24.27 8.44 4.38
N ARG A 53 -23.42 9.23 5.03
CA ARG A 53 -22.05 9.45 4.57
C ARG A 53 -21.00 9.21 5.65
N ILE A 54 -19.85 8.69 5.21
CA ILE A 54 -18.65 8.63 6.05
C ILE A 54 -18.16 10.06 6.31
N GLY A 55 -17.80 10.35 7.57
CA GLY A 55 -17.38 11.69 8.01
C GLY A 55 -18.54 12.65 8.30
N ARG A 56 -19.79 12.22 8.14
CA ARG A 56 -20.97 12.97 8.57
C ARG A 56 -21.83 12.18 9.53
N ASP A 57 -22.22 10.98 9.11
CA ASP A 57 -23.15 10.11 9.83
C ASP A 57 -22.42 8.87 10.37
N ILE A 58 -21.35 8.43 9.68
CA ILE A 58 -20.59 7.23 9.99
C ILE A 58 -19.12 7.61 10.21
N PHE A 59 -18.51 7.10 11.28
CA PHE A 59 -17.11 7.38 11.64
C PHE A 59 -16.34 6.05 11.81
N PRO A 60 -15.91 5.41 10.71
CA PRO A 60 -15.33 4.07 10.77
C PRO A 60 -14.01 3.99 11.53
N LYS A 61 -13.70 2.80 12.06
CA LYS A 61 -12.36 2.51 12.60
C LYS A 61 -11.33 2.48 11.46
N PRO A 62 -10.03 2.72 11.75
CA PRO A 62 -8.98 2.72 10.73
C PRO A 62 -8.93 1.47 9.86
N GLN A 63 -9.23 0.30 10.40
CA GLN A 63 -9.26 -0.96 9.65
C GLN A 63 -10.27 -0.90 8.50
N ILE A 64 -11.43 -0.28 8.72
CA ILE A 64 -12.46 -0.13 7.68
C ILE A 64 -12.03 0.90 6.63
N MET A 65 -11.44 2.02 7.05
CA MET A 65 -10.91 3.00 6.10
C MET A 65 -9.77 2.42 5.26
N GLY A 66 -8.90 1.64 5.89
CA GLY A 66 -7.81 0.94 5.21
C GLY A 66 -8.30 -0.10 4.22
N PHE A 67 -9.37 -0.84 4.56
CA PHE A 67 -10.04 -1.78 3.66
C PHE A 67 -10.65 -1.05 2.45
N LEU A 68 -11.40 0.03 2.66
CA LEU A 68 -12.02 0.79 1.56
C LEU A 68 -10.97 1.33 0.57
N LEU A 69 -9.83 1.81 1.07
CA LEU A 69 -8.71 2.21 0.19
C LEU A 69 -8.15 1.03 -0.61
N HIS A 70 -7.99 -0.12 0.05
CA HIS A 70 -7.49 -1.36 -0.57
C HIS A 70 -8.37 -1.79 -1.75
N GLU A 71 -9.68 -1.67 -1.60
CA GLU A 71 -10.65 -2.00 -2.65
C GLU A 71 -10.75 -0.92 -3.74
N LEU A 72 -10.78 0.36 -3.35
CA LEU A 72 -11.07 1.44 -4.30
C LEU A 72 -9.88 1.79 -5.19
N ILE A 73 -8.64 1.73 -4.70
CA ILE A 73 -7.47 2.09 -5.53
C ILE A 73 -7.37 1.20 -6.80
N PRO A 74 -7.42 -0.14 -6.71
CA PRO A 74 -7.43 -1.00 -7.90
C PRO A 74 -8.64 -0.74 -8.81
N LEU A 75 -9.82 -0.48 -8.26
CA LEU A 75 -11.03 -0.19 -9.04
C LEU A 75 -10.90 1.10 -9.84
N GLU A 76 -10.38 2.16 -9.23
CA GLU A 76 -10.15 3.46 -9.88
C GLU A 76 -9.07 3.35 -10.97
N LEU A 77 -7.99 2.60 -10.73
CA LEU A 77 -6.97 2.33 -11.76
C LEU A 77 -7.54 1.54 -12.95
N LYS A 78 -8.31 0.49 -12.67
CA LYS A 78 -9.00 -0.28 -13.71
C LYS A 78 -9.98 0.57 -14.50
N ALA A 79 -10.74 1.44 -13.84
CA ALA A 79 -11.68 2.33 -14.52
C ALA A 79 -10.97 3.30 -15.48
N LYS A 80 -9.79 3.82 -15.08
CA LYS A 80 -8.97 4.71 -15.91
C LYS A 80 -8.25 4.00 -17.06
N SER A 81 -7.84 2.75 -16.89
CA SER A 81 -7.06 2.00 -17.88
C SER A 81 -7.32 0.50 -17.76
N PRO A 82 -8.49 0.03 -18.25
CA PRO A 82 -9.00 -1.32 -17.99
C PRO A 82 -8.16 -2.45 -18.62
N ASP A 83 -7.43 -2.13 -19.69
CA ASP A 83 -6.55 -3.08 -20.38
C ASP A 83 -5.15 -3.18 -19.73
N LEU A 84 -4.82 -2.27 -18.81
CA LEU A 84 -3.53 -2.24 -18.12
C LEU A 84 -3.61 -2.69 -16.67
N TRP A 85 -4.72 -2.39 -15.98
CA TRP A 85 -4.84 -2.59 -14.54
C TRP A 85 -6.11 -3.35 -14.15
N ARG A 86 -5.98 -4.18 -13.12
CA ARG A 86 -7.10 -4.82 -12.44
C ARG A 86 -6.79 -5.02 -10.95
N GLY A 87 -7.82 -5.28 -10.16
CA GLY A 87 -7.65 -5.83 -8.80
C GLY A 87 -7.26 -7.31 -8.83
N ASP A 88 -6.98 -7.87 -7.66
CA ASP A 88 -6.73 -9.30 -7.48
C ASP A 88 -7.96 -10.15 -7.81
N ILE A 89 -7.72 -11.34 -8.35
CA ILE A 89 -8.73 -12.36 -8.65
C ILE A 89 -8.32 -13.68 -8.01
N SER A 90 -7.02 -14.00 -8.06
CA SER A 90 -6.45 -15.22 -7.50
C SER A 90 -5.69 -14.95 -6.21
N ILE A 91 -5.53 -15.98 -5.37
CA ILE A 91 -4.75 -15.89 -4.12
C ILE A 91 -3.26 -15.57 -4.36
N SER A 92 -2.75 -15.78 -5.57
CA SER A 92 -1.37 -15.46 -5.94
C SER A 92 -1.18 -14.01 -6.40
N ASP A 93 -2.27 -13.33 -6.76
CA ASP A 93 -2.21 -11.97 -7.29
C ASP A 93 -1.78 -10.98 -6.20
N LYS A 94 -1.04 -9.95 -6.60
CA LYS A 94 -0.93 -8.71 -5.82
C LYS A 94 -2.25 -7.94 -5.87
N ASP A 95 -2.41 -7.00 -4.95
CA ASP A 95 -3.66 -6.27 -4.75
C ASP A 95 -4.04 -5.42 -5.99
N ILE A 96 -3.04 -4.88 -6.68
CA ILE A 96 -3.19 -4.24 -8.00
C ILE A 96 -2.32 -5.02 -8.99
N VAL A 97 -2.93 -5.56 -10.04
CA VAL A 97 -2.23 -6.34 -11.06
C VAL A 97 -2.01 -5.51 -12.32
N TYR A 98 -0.75 -5.47 -12.78
CA TYR A 98 -0.41 -4.95 -14.10
C TYR A 98 -0.57 -6.08 -15.13
N ILE A 99 -1.59 -5.96 -15.99
CA ILE A 99 -1.99 -7.01 -16.93
C ILE A 99 -0.86 -7.42 -17.89
N PRO A 100 -0.06 -6.49 -18.46
CA PRO A 100 0.99 -6.85 -19.40
C PRO A 100 2.19 -7.59 -18.79
N ASP A 101 2.51 -7.34 -17.51
CA ASP A 101 3.68 -7.95 -16.85
C ASP A 101 3.53 -7.91 -15.32
N ASP A 102 3.32 -9.08 -14.71
CA ASP A 102 3.09 -9.21 -13.26
C ASP A 102 4.26 -8.72 -12.39
N PHE A 103 5.46 -8.53 -12.98
CA PHE A 103 6.58 -7.90 -12.27
C PHE A 103 6.24 -6.51 -11.71
N PHE A 104 5.36 -5.77 -12.39
CA PHE A 104 4.92 -4.44 -11.99
C PHE A 104 3.62 -4.43 -11.16
N SER A 105 3.13 -5.60 -10.75
CA SER A 105 1.99 -5.68 -9.85
C SER A 105 2.36 -5.18 -8.45
N ILE A 106 1.41 -4.55 -7.76
CA ILE A 106 1.63 -3.75 -6.54
C ILE A 106 0.85 -4.35 -5.36
N GLU A 107 1.53 -4.53 -4.23
CA GLU A 107 0.88 -4.75 -2.94
C GLU A 107 0.54 -3.41 -2.28
N VAL A 108 -0.69 -3.27 -1.77
CA VAL A 108 -1.12 -2.09 -1.03
C VAL A 108 -0.96 -2.36 0.48
N LYS A 109 -0.46 -1.36 1.20
CA LYS A 109 -0.42 -1.36 2.67
C LYS A 109 -0.90 -0.03 3.19
N THR A 110 -1.96 -0.08 3.97
CA THR A 110 -2.58 1.11 4.57
C THR A 110 -2.38 1.11 6.08
N SER A 111 -2.20 2.28 6.67
CA SER A 111 -1.96 2.41 8.12
C SER A 111 -2.46 3.74 8.64
N SER A 112 -2.95 3.74 9.87
CA SER A 112 -3.27 4.98 10.59
C SER A 112 -2.18 5.43 11.55
N ASP A 113 -1.05 4.71 11.55
CA ASP A 113 0.18 5.20 12.13
C ASP A 113 0.69 6.39 11.30
N PRO A 114 1.22 7.45 11.92
CA PRO A 114 1.75 8.61 11.21
C PRO A 114 2.81 8.28 10.14
N ARG A 115 3.60 7.22 10.33
CA ARG A 115 4.76 6.91 9.50
C ARG A 115 4.91 5.43 9.15
N HIS A 116 4.47 4.52 10.00
CA HIS A 116 4.77 3.10 9.82
C HIS A 116 3.69 2.36 9.04
N ILE A 117 4.09 1.39 8.21
CA ILE A 117 3.18 0.36 7.69
C ILE A 117 3.47 -1.00 8.33
N TYR A 118 2.44 -1.83 8.38
CA TYR A 118 2.50 -3.14 9.00
C TYR A 118 2.01 -4.19 8.03
N GLY A 119 2.68 -5.34 8.01
CA GLY A 119 2.26 -6.53 7.30
C GLY A 119 1.52 -7.48 8.22
N ASN A 120 0.84 -8.47 7.64
CA ASN A 120 0.31 -9.59 8.41
C ASN A 120 1.47 -10.43 8.99
N ARG A 121 1.24 -11.17 10.07
CA ARG A 121 2.24 -12.08 10.65
C ARG A 121 2.86 -13.03 9.62
N SER A 122 2.05 -13.49 8.66
CA SER A 122 2.48 -14.42 7.61
C SER A 122 3.64 -13.90 6.79
N TYR A 123 3.82 -12.58 6.68
CA TYR A 123 4.92 -11.97 5.91
C TYR A 123 6.30 -12.37 6.43
N ALA A 124 6.47 -12.42 7.75
CA ALA A 124 7.73 -12.78 8.39
C ALA A 124 7.95 -14.30 8.52
N GLN A 125 7.01 -15.12 8.06
CA GLN A 125 7.12 -16.57 8.10
C GLN A 125 7.67 -17.09 6.75
N ASN A 126 8.78 -17.82 6.81
CA ASN A 126 9.31 -18.55 5.66
C ASN A 126 8.45 -19.79 5.40
N SER A 127 7.34 -19.62 4.70
CA SER A 127 6.56 -20.74 4.20
C SER A 127 7.08 -21.12 2.82
N ASN A 128 7.68 -22.30 2.68
CA ASN A 128 8.07 -22.88 1.38
C ASN A 128 6.88 -23.02 0.40
N ASN A 129 5.65 -22.82 0.87
CA ASN A 129 4.39 -22.93 0.11
C ASN A 129 3.57 -21.62 0.07
N SER A 130 4.16 -20.43 0.24
CA SER A 130 3.38 -19.19 0.05
C SER A 130 2.97 -19.04 -1.41
N LYS A 131 1.67 -19.12 -1.68
CA LYS A 131 1.11 -18.95 -3.03
C LYS A 131 1.26 -17.53 -3.59
N LYS A 132 1.36 -16.51 -2.72
CA LYS A 132 1.55 -15.10 -3.07
C LYS A 132 3.01 -14.69 -2.87
N GLY A 133 3.61 -14.08 -3.89
CA GLY A 133 4.95 -13.50 -3.78
C GLY A 133 4.95 -12.34 -2.78
N LYS A 134 5.89 -12.33 -1.83
CA LYS A 134 6.01 -11.27 -0.81
C LYS A 134 7.03 -10.19 -1.14
N SER A 135 7.90 -10.45 -2.12
CA SER A 135 8.74 -9.41 -2.72
C SER A 135 7.97 -8.73 -3.85
N GLY A 136 8.24 -7.45 -4.12
CA GLY A 136 7.63 -6.73 -5.25
C GLY A 136 7.43 -5.25 -4.97
N TYR A 137 6.64 -4.58 -5.81
CA TYR A 137 6.25 -3.20 -5.59
C TYR A 137 5.23 -3.07 -4.46
N TYR A 138 5.36 -2.00 -3.66
CA TYR A 138 4.50 -1.67 -2.54
C TYR A 138 4.02 -0.23 -2.61
N LEU A 139 2.72 -0.04 -2.48
CA LEU A 139 2.08 1.24 -2.25
C LEU A 139 1.73 1.35 -0.75
N ALA A 140 2.46 2.22 -0.06
CA ALA A 140 2.29 2.47 1.37
C ALA A 140 1.51 3.78 1.58
N VAL A 141 0.34 3.69 2.22
CA VAL A 141 -0.56 4.83 2.44
C VAL A 141 -0.85 5.00 3.93
N ASN A 142 -0.42 6.12 4.49
CA ASN A 142 -0.72 6.49 5.87
C ASN A 142 -1.81 7.56 5.93
N PHE A 143 -2.75 7.47 6.87
CA PHE A 143 -3.91 8.36 6.97
C PHE A 143 -4.29 8.71 8.42
N GLU A 144 -5.08 9.77 8.60
CA GLU A 144 -5.57 10.21 9.91
C GLU A 144 -6.73 9.36 10.44
N LYS A 145 -6.92 9.33 11.75
CA LYS A 145 -8.06 8.65 12.40
C LYS A 145 -9.18 9.65 12.64
N PHE A 146 -10.42 9.16 12.79
CA PHE A 146 -11.57 9.96 13.24
C PHE A 146 -11.52 10.43 14.70
N SER A 147 -10.34 10.42 15.37
CA SER A 147 -10.25 10.75 16.80
C SER A 147 -10.45 12.23 17.11
N HIS A 148 -10.05 13.12 16.19
CA HIS A 148 -10.12 14.58 16.37
C HIS A 148 -10.66 15.32 15.13
N THR A 149 -11.17 14.59 14.15
CA THR A 149 -11.66 15.16 12.89
C THR A 149 -12.75 14.27 12.32
N THR A 150 -13.73 14.89 11.68
CA THR A 150 -14.75 14.21 10.88
C THR A 150 -14.31 14.01 9.43
N ASN A 151 -13.20 14.63 9.03
CA ASN A 151 -12.65 14.55 7.69
C ASN A 151 -11.14 14.24 7.73
N PRO A 152 -10.74 13.03 8.18
CA PRO A 152 -9.35 12.63 8.21
C PRO A 152 -8.77 12.65 6.80
N GLN A 153 -7.48 12.97 6.68
CA GLN A 153 -6.77 13.10 5.42
C GLN A 153 -5.72 12.01 5.24
N ILE A 154 -5.32 11.77 3.98
CA ILE A 154 -4.09 11.07 3.67
C ILE A 154 -2.90 11.90 4.17
N LYS A 155 -1.99 11.26 4.91
CA LYS A 155 -0.80 11.89 5.50
C LYS A 155 0.46 11.69 4.68
N LEU A 156 0.66 10.48 4.17
CA LEU A 156 1.89 10.07 3.52
C LEU A 156 1.57 8.99 2.49
N ILE A 157 2.10 9.16 1.28
CA ILE A 157 2.07 8.15 0.23
C ILE A 157 3.53 7.85 -0.12
N ARG A 158 3.90 6.58 -0.06
CA ARG A 158 5.20 6.09 -0.50
C ARG A 158 5.06 4.93 -1.46
N PHE A 159 6.03 4.80 -2.35
CA PHE A 159 6.05 3.73 -3.34
C PHE A 159 7.47 3.21 -3.53
N GLY A 160 7.62 1.91 -3.74
CA GLY A 160 8.93 1.30 -3.95
C GLY A 160 8.89 -0.21 -3.92
N TRP A 161 10.03 -0.85 -3.70
CA TRP A 161 10.15 -2.30 -3.70
C TRP A 161 10.56 -2.81 -2.33
N ILE A 162 9.83 -3.80 -1.80
CA ILE A 162 10.15 -4.47 -0.54
C ILE A 162 10.46 -5.93 -0.84
N ASP A 163 11.48 -6.47 -0.19
CA ASP A 163 11.79 -7.89 -0.23
C ASP A 163 11.05 -8.64 0.87
N SER A 164 10.70 -9.90 0.63
CA SER A 164 10.07 -10.75 1.64
C SER A 164 10.86 -10.82 2.96
N GLY A 165 12.20 -10.77 2.87
CA GLY A 165 13.11 -10.80 4.01
C GLY A 165 13.18 -9.49 4.81
N ASP A 166 12.64 -8.39 4.29
CA ASP A 166 12.59 -7.11 5.01
C ASP A 166 11.55 -7.12 6.14
N TRP A 167 10.58 -8.03 6.08
CA TRP A 167 9.50 -8.13 7.06
C TRP A 167 9.97 -8.80 8.35
N ILE A 168 9.97 -8.03 9.44
CA ILE A 168 10.36 -8.48 10.78
C ILE A 168 9.12 -8.92 11.54
N GLY A 169 9.06 -10.21 11.88
CA GLY A 169 8.00 -10.78 12.70
C GLY A 169 8.08 -10.34 14.16
N GLN A 170 6.94 -10.26 14.83
CA GLN A 170 6.91 -10.07 16.28
C GLN A 170 7.43 -11.32 17.00
N LYS A 171 8.28 -11.12 18.03
CA LYS A 171 8.84 -12.21 18.86
C LYS A 171 7.76 -12.93 19.69
N ALA A 172 6.69 -12.22 20.07
CA ALA A 172 5.62 -12.78 20.88
C ALA A 172 4.71 -13.69 20.05
N ALA A 173 4.37 -14.87 20.58
CA ALA A 173 3.51 -15.85 19.92
C ALA A 173 2.10 -15.32 19.60
N THR A 174 1.63 -14.27 20.29
CA THR A 174 0.34 -13.61 20.08
C THR A 174 0.36 -12.48 19.04
N GLY A 175 1.54 -12.12 18.52
CA GLY A 175 1.70 -11.02 17.59
C GLY A 175 1.03 -11.28 16.24
N GLN A 176 0.13 -10.40 15.82
CA GLN A 176 -0.61 -10.52 14.55
C GLN A 176 0.06 -9.78 13.38
N GLN A 177 1.14 -9.05 13.64
CA GLN A 177 1.73 -8.11 12.68
C GLN A 177 3.22 -8.37 12.45
N SER A 178 3.69 -7.98 11.27
CA SER A 178 5.10 -7.80 10.93
C SER A 178 5.37 -6.32 10.66
N ARG A 179 6.60 -5.90 10.92
CA ARG A 179 7.04 -4.50 10.74
C ARG A 179 8.26 -4.44 9.82
N LEU A 180 8.56 -3.23 9.35
CA LEU A 180 9.79 -2.93 8.63
C LEU A 180 10.79 -2.24 9.56
N SER A 181 12.06 -2.23 9.17
CA SER A 181 13.06 -1.36 9.78
C SER A 181 12.93 0.06 9.25
N SER A 182 13.47 1.03 9.99
CA SER A 182 13.49 2.43 9.52
C SER A 182 14.27 2.59 8.21
N ASP A 183 15.35 1.84 8.01
CA ASP A 183 16.13 1.90 6.76
C ASP A 183 15.32 1.44 5.56
N VAL A 184 14.53 0.37 5.71
CA VAL A 184 13.62 -0.09 4.63
C VAL A 184 12.57 0.97 4.35
N GLU A 185 11.92 1.53 5.38
CA GLU A 185 10.89 2.56 5.17
C GLU A 185 11.42 3.89 4.61
N ASN A 186 12.68 4.22 4.90
CA ASN A 186 13.29 5.48 4.47
C ASN A 186 13.96 5.38 3.10
N TYR A 187 14.51 4.21 2.76
CA TYR A 187 15.33 4.06 1.56
C TYR A 187 14.73 3.15 0.50
N LYS A 188 13.88 2.17 0.87
CA LYS A 188 13.22 1.28 -0.10
C LYS A 188 11.81 1.75 -0.51
N LEU A 189 11.27 2.76 0.16
CA LEU A 189 9.97 3.36 -0.09
C LEU A 189 10.14 4.86 -0.33
N LEU A 190 10.07 5.29 -1.60
CA LEU A 190 10.18 6.68 -1.99
C LEU A 190 8.94 7.46 -1.56
N GLN A 191 9.12 8.60 -0.89
CA GLN A 191 8.03 9.52 -0.56
C GLN A 191 7.53 10.22 -1.82
N LEU A 192 6.25 10.02 -2.14
CA LEU A 192 5.59 10.66 -3.29
C LEU A 192 4.71 11.83 -2.86
N TYR A 193 4.12 11.75 -1.67
CA TYR A 193 3.26 12.79 -1.12
C TYR A 193 3.37 12.81 0.40
N GLN A 194 3.36 14.02 0.97
CA GLN A 194 3.22 14.24 2.40
C GLN A 194 2.29 15.42 2.62
N LYS A 195 1.29 15.24 3.47
CA LYS A 195 0.43 16.33 3.93
C LYS A 195 1.29 17.35 4.69
N ILE A 196 1.28 18.59 4.22
CA ILE A 196 1.93 19.75 4.86
C ILE A 196 1.06 20.22 6.04
#